data_AF-A0A4S8KZQ7-F1
#
_entry.id   AF-A0A4S8KZQ7-F1
#
_cell.length_a   1.000
_cell.length_b   1.000
_cell.length_c   1.000
_cell.angle_alpha   90.00
_cell.angle_beta   90.00
_cell.angle_gamma   90.00
#
_symmetry.space_group_name_H-M   'P 1'
#
loop_
_entity.id
_entity.type
_entity.pdbx_description
1 polymer ?
#
loop_
_entity_poly.entity_id
_entity_poly.type
_entity_poly.pdbx_seq_one_letter_code
_entity_poly.pdbx_strand_id
1 'polypeptide(L)'
;ETDGSGSSSFSASQVPTKFVNLTMPQLSPNMPPRPEFTPFQVPNFCESNPYDDKDFWTYPERCGWIVHAEDARCHVLCPPRLCLHGMSEEEILEESRLNRDVRDPMFSRLDNKPVLASDKVAFLQAWLFFGLLTVVSDLCGLEIDVAAEFIIDNGMISTAKLNGLPLRWFEAAVKTQRAGDKTLMENILNLARHSFLMLSEELVSESTPKFVYSYAQCRTLQSLEILVRIIGLHLLLHTRMPGFTTTENEGWGRDRISGSLRFAIRYTEGMDQLSGLAIAELRKQG
;
A
#
# COMPACT_ATOMS: atom_id res chain seq x y z
N GLU A 1 7.47 -47.99 -39.72
CA GLU A 1 6.05 -48.20 -40.06
C GLU A 1 5.31 -48.57 -38.77
N THR A 2 5.32 -47.74 -37.72
CA THR A 2 4.43 -46.59 -37.42
C THR A 2 2.95 -46.92 -37.45
N ASP A 3 2.48 -47.26 -36.25
CA ASP A 3 1.11 -47.56 -35.83
C ASP A 3 0.13 -46.39 -36.02
N GLY A 4 -1.12 -46.80 -36.27
CA GLY A 4 -2.26 -45.95 -36.60
C GLY A 4 -2.69 -45.01 -35.49
N SER A 5 -3.03 -43.80 -35.92
CA SER A 5 -3.51 -42.68 -35.13
C SER A 5 -4.92 -42.93 -34.58
N GLY A 6 -5.07 -43.00 -33.26
CA GLY A 6 -6.34 -42.85 -32.55
C GLY A 6 -6.49 -41.42 -32.05
N SER A 7 -7.31 -40.61 -32.72
CA SER A 7 -7.68 -39.26 -32.28
C SER A 7 -8.72 -39.32 -31.16
N SER A 8 -8.33 -39.03 -29.92
CA SER A 8 -9.25 -38.81 -28.80
C SER A 8 -9.57 -37.32 -28.67
N SER A 9 -10.75 -36.94 -29.16
CA SER A 9 -11.35 -35.62 -28.95
C SER A 9 -11.86 -35.52 -27.50
N PHE A 10 -11.08 -34.93 -26.60
CA PHE A 10 -11.58 -34.52 -25.29
C PHE A 10 -12.34 -33.19 -25.42
N SER A 11 -13.66 -33.31 -25.52
CA SER A 11 -14.61 -32.21 -25.35
C SER A 11 -14.62 -31.79 -23.88
N ALA A 12 -13.87 -30.74 -23.53
CA ALA A 12 -13.99 -30.08 -22.24
C ALA A 12 -15.27 -29.24 -22.22
N SER A 13 -16.33 -29.79 -21.63
CA SER A 13 -17.57 -29.09 -21.37
C SER A 13 -17.32 -28.03 -20.29
N GLN A 14 -17.24 -26.75 -20.68
CA GLN A 14 -17.14 -25.63 -19.76
C GLN A 14 -18.51 -25.39 -19.12
N VAL A 15 -18.65 -25.83 -17.86
CA VAL A 15 -19.79 -25.46 -17.02
C VAL A 15 -19.67 -23.97 -16.67
N PRO A 16 -20.72 -23.15 -16.85
CA PRO A 16 -20.68 -21.74 -16.47
C PRO A 16 -20.55 -21.61 -14.95
N THR A 17 -19.40 -21.14 -14.46
CA THR A 17 -19.17 -20.88 -13.04
C THR A 17 -20.02 -19.69 -12.61
N LYS A 18 -21.11 -19.96 -11.89
CA LYS A 18 -21.92 -18.93 -11.24
C LYS A 18 -21.06 -18.20 -10.21
N PHE A 19 -20.74 -16.93 -10.47
CA PHE A 19 -20.10 -16.05 -9.49
C PHE A 19 -21.04 -15.91 -8.29
N VAL A 20 -20.59 -16.41 -7.14
CA VAL A 20 -21.23 -16.11 -5.86
C VAL A 20 -20.82 -14.69 -5.50
N ASN A 21 -21.78 -13.77 -5.45
CA ASN A 21 -21.56 -12.44 -4.88
C ASN A 21 -21.02 -12.62 -3.47
N LEU A 22 -19.76 -12.26 -3.25
CA LEU A 22 -19.12 -12.14 -1.94
C LEU A 22 -19.79 -10.99 -1.19
N THR A 23 -21.01 -11.24 -0.72
CA THR A 23 -21.77 -10.29 0.07
C THR A 23 -21.21 -10.40 1.47
N MET A 24 -20.44 -9.39 1.89
CA MET A 24 -20.14 -9.21 3.31
C MET A 24 -21.44 -9.26 4.11
N PRO A 25 -21.44 -9.81 5.34
CA PRO A 25 -22.64 -9.81 6.18
C PRO A 25 -23.03 -8.36 6.45
N GLN A 26 -24.01 -7.88 5.69
CA GLN A 26 -24.59 -6.56 5.89
C GLN A 26 -25.43 -6.61 7.16
N LEU A 27 -24.99 -5.86 8.17
CA LEU A 27 -25.88 -5.42 9.24
C LEU A 27 -26.90 -4.47 8.60
N SER A 28 -28.09 -5.01 8.33
CA SER A 28 -29.28 -4.33 7.79
C SER A 28 -29.25 -3.94 6.29
N PRO A 29 -30.25 -4.36 5.49
CA PRO A 29 -30.35 -4.03 4.06
C PRO A 29 -30.62 -2.55 3.75
N ASN A 30 -30.84 -1.71 4.77
CA ASN A 30 -31.12 -0.27 4.63
C ASN A 30 -29.97 0.63 5.09
N MET A 31 -28.85 0.07 5.57
CA MET A 31 -27.72 0.89 6.02
C MET A 31 -26.69 0.97 4.88
N PRO A 32 -26.27 2.18 4.46
CA PRO A 32 -25.18 2.29 3.49
C PRO A 32 -23.94 1.58 4.04
N PRO A 33 -23.11 0.98 3.17
CA PRO A 33 -21.89 0.31 3.61
C PRO A 33 -21.08 1.26 4.48
N ARG A 34 -20.67 0.79 5.66
CA ARG A 34 -19.79 1.56 6.54
C ARG A 34 -18.49 1.85 5.77
N PRO A 35 -18.04 3.11 5.66
CA PRO A 35 -16.78 3.41 5.01
C PRO A 35 -15.63 2.75 5.76
N GLU A 36 -14.60 2.34 5.03
CA GLU A 36 -13.41 1.70 5.58
C GLU A 36 -12.69 2.63 6.57
N PHE A 37 -12.75 3.93 6.34
CA PHE A 37 -12.23 4.97 7.23
C PHE A 37 -12.98 6.31 7.05
N THR A 38 -12.82 7.22 8.01
CA THR A 38 -13.39 8.58 7.92
C THR A 38 -12.63 9.42 6.89
N PRO A 39 -13.26 9.88 5.80
CA PRO A 39 -12.61 10.71 4.79
C PRO A 39 -12.06 12.02 5.36
N PHE A 40 -11.03 12.53 4.70
CA PHE A 40 -10.48 13.84 4.97
C PHE A 40 -9.77 14.45 3.75
N GLN A 41 -9.34 15.70 3.91
CA GLN A 41 -8.60 16.43 2.88
C GLN A 41 -7.19 16.77 3.36
N VAL A 42 -6.24 16.76 2.43
CA VAL A 42 -4.83 17.13 2.66
C VAL A 42 -4.36 18.08 1.55
N PRO A 43 -3.37 18.95 1.78
CA PRO A 43 -2.84 19.79 0.71
C PRO A 43 -2.17 18.97 -0.40
N ASN A 44 -2.23 19.48 -1.62
CA ASN A 44 -1.44 18.97 -2.76
C ASN A 44 -0.03 19.57 -2.73
N PHE A 45 0.85 19.00 -1.90
CA PHE A 45 2.24 19.43 -1.81
C PHE A 45 3.07 19.11 -3.07
N CYS A 46 2.63 18.17 -3.90
CA CYS A 46 3.35 17.79 -5.12
C CYS A 46 2.93 18.53 -6.39
N GLU A 47 2.11 19.58 -6.31
CA GLU A 47 1.64 20.31 -7.51
C GLU A 47 2.78 20.79 -8.42
N SER A 48 3.90 21.22 -7.83
CA SER A 48 5.08 21.68 -8.58
C SER A 48 5.88 20.56 -9.26
N ASN A 49 5.75 19.33 -8.78
CA ASN A 49 6.49 18.16 -9.26
C ASN A 49 5.56 16.93 -9.18
N PRO A 50 4.54 16.84 -10.04
CA PRO A 50 3.56 15.74 -9.98
C PRO A 50 4.20 14.41 -10.37
N TYR A 51 3.46 13.31 -10.17
CA TYR A 51 3.83 12.03 -10.77
C TYR A 51 3.74 12.13 -12.30
N ASP A 52 4.69 11.53 -13.01
CA ASP A 52 4.83 11.72 -14.46
C ASP A 52 4.22 10.60 -15.32
N ASP A 53 3.47 9.68 -14.70
CA ASP A 53 2.80 8.53 -15.34
C ASP A 53 3.72 7.67 -16.23
N LYS A 54 5.03 7.66 -15.94
CA LYS A 54 5.99 6.78 -16.60
C LYS A 54 6.19 5.53 -15.77
N ASP A 55 7.39 5.32 -15.25
CA ASP A 55 7.71 4.13 -14.45
C ASP A 55 7.81 4.49 -12.96
N PHE A 56 7.13 3.70 -12.13
CA PHE A 56 7.07 3.86 -10.68
C PHE A 56 8.46 3.73 -10.04
N TRP A 57 9.25 2.75 -10.47
CA TRP A 57 10.50 2.39 -9.79
C TRP A 57 11.62 3.39 -10.06
N THR A 58 11.63 3.98 -11.25
CA THR A 58 12.62 4.97 -11.68
C THR A 58 12.16 6.43 -11.47
N TYR A 59 10.93 6.65 -10.98
CA TYR A 59 10.43 8.00 -10.65
C TYR A 59 11.33 8.78 -9.68
N PRO A 60 11.82 8.17 -8.57
CA PRO A 60 12.71 8.88 -7.64
C PRO A 60 13.93 9.50 -8.33
N GLU A 61 14.64 8.71 -9.14
CA GLU A 61 15.83 9.16 -9.84
C GLU A 61 15.53 10.32 -10.81
N ARG A 62 14.44 10.21 -11.57
CA ARG A 62 13.99 11.28 -12.48
C ARG A 62 13.68 12.59 -11.75
N CYS A 63 13.26 12.51 -10.49
CA CYS A 63 12.94 13.67 -9.65
C CYS A 63 14.12 14.13 -8.75
N GLY A 64 15.33 13.63 -9.00
CA GLY A 64 16.52 14.05 -8.25
C GLY A 64 16.67 13.37 -6.89
N TRP A 65 16.00 12.24 -6.65
CA TRP A 65 16.04 11.50 -5.38
C TRP A 65 16.84 10.21 -5.52
N ILE A 66 17.60 9.89 -4.47
CA ILE A 66 18.28 8.61 -4.28
C ILE A 66 17.57 7.89 -3.14
N VAL A 67 17.17 6.64 -3.39
CA VAL A 67 16.54 5.77 -2.38
C VAL A 67 17.58 4.76 -1.91
N HIS A 68 17.91 4.78 -0.62
CA HIS A 68 18.93 3.90 -0.02
C HIS A 68 18.34 2.63 0.57
N ALA A 69 17.03 2.59 0.75
CA ALA A 69 16.35 1.48 1.41
C ALA A 69 15.84 0.45 0.39
N GLU A 70 16.20 -0.81 0.62
CA GLU A 70 15.73 -1.95 -0.17
C GLU A 70 14.97 -2.95 0.72
N ASP A 71 13.96 -3.60 0.14
CA ASP A 71 13.24 -4.69 0.81
C ASP A 71 14.01 -6.00 0.60
N ALA A 72 14.60 -6.52 1.66
CA ALA A 72 15.42 -7.73 1.62
C ALA A 72 14.64 -9.00 1.23
N ARG A 73 13.30 -9.02 1.36
CA ARG A 73 12.41 -10.14 0.99
C ARG A 73 12.92 -11.54 1.41
N CYS A 74 13.45 -11.66 2.62
CA CYS A 74 14.11 -12.89 3.06
C CYS A 74 13.17 -14.11 3.10
N HIS A 75 11.91 -13.93 3.49
CA HIS A 75 10.88 -14.98 3.49
C HIS A 75 9.51 -14.42 3.14
N VAL A 76 8.62 -15.28 2.65
CA VAL A 76 7.26 -14.96 2.18
C VAL A 76 6.40 -14.24 3.23
N LEU A 77 6.59 -14.58 4.51
CA LEU A 77 5.83 -14.01 5.64
C LEU A 77 6.56 -12.86 6.35
N CYS A 78 7.82 -12.60 6.02
CA CYS A 78 8.58 -11.56 6.68
C CYS A 78 8.10 -10.17 6.20
N PRO A 79 7.77 -9.24 7.12
CA PRO A 79 7.51 -7.85 6.75
C PRO A 79 8.74 -7.23 6.06
N PRO A 80 8.57 -6.09 5.36
CA PRO A 80 9.71 -5.34 4.85
C PRO A 80 10.74 -5.07 5.95
N ARG A 81 12.02 -5.32 5.63
CA ARG A 81 13.21 -5.20 6.49
C ARG A 81 13.40 -6.17 7.65
N LEU A 82 12.36 -6.78 8.17
CA LEU A 82 12.48 -7.55 9.41
C LEU A 82 12.27 -9.04 9.13
N CYS A 83 13.32 -9.82 9.34
CA CYS A 83 13.24 -11.26 9.28
C CYS A 83 12.64 -11.78 10.58
N LEU A 84 11.46 -12.38 10.51
CA LEU A 84 10.78 -13.02 11.66
C LEU A 84 10.94 -14.53 11.66
N HIS A 85 11.70 -15.09 10.71
CA HIS A 85 11.83 -16.52 10.57
C HIS A 85 12.58 -17.13 11.75
N GLY A 86 11.96 -18.11 12.41
CA GLY A 86 12.54 -18.79 13.57
C GLY A 86 12.44 -18.01 14.89
N MET A 87 11.80 -16.84 14.90
CA MET A 87 11.58 -16.05 16.12
C MET A 87 10.28 -16.47 16.83
N SER A 88 10.34 -16.57 18.15
CA SER A 88 9.18 -16.67 19.05
C SER A 88 8.40 -15.34 19.11
N GLU A 89 7.13 -15.37 19.53
CA GLU A 89 6.33 -14.14 19.65
C GLU A 89 6.97 -13.11 20.59
N GLU A 90 7.61 -13.58 21.67
CA GLU A 90 8.35 -12.75 22.61
C GLU A 90 9.56 -12.06 21.94
N GLU A 91 10.35 -12.80 21.17
CA GLU A 91 11.50 -12.24 20.41
C GLU A 91 11.03 -11.23 19.35
N ILE A 92 9.91 -11.50 18.68
CA ILE A 92 9.32 -10.56 17.72
C ILE A 92 8.95 -9.25 18.42
N LEU A 93 8.31 -9.33 19.61
CA LEU A 93 7.93 -8.15 20.39
C LEU A 93 9.14 -7.38 20.92
N GLU A 94 10.20 -8.07 21.33
CA GLU A 94 11.44 -7.47 21.82
C GLU A 94 12.22 -6.78 20.69
N GLU A 95 12.40 -7.45 19.56
CA GLU A 95 13.02 -6.89 18.36
C GLU A 95 12.24 -5.67 17.84
N SER A 96 10.91 -5.72 17.92
CA SER A 96 10.05 -4.57 17.60
C SER A 96 10.29 -3.35 18.50
N ARG A 97 10.69 -3.57 19.75
CA ARG A 97 10.96 -2.51 20.74
C ARG A 97 12.39 -1.98 20.65
N LEU A 98 13.35 -2.88 20.43
CA LEU A 98 14.79 -2.57 20.43
C LEU A 98 15.28 -1.97 19.12
N ASN A 99 14.63 -2.28 17.99
CA ASN A 99 15.08 -1.86 16.67
C ASN A 99 14.63 -0.41 16.33
N ARG A 100 14.76 0.48 17.32
CA ARG A 100 14.74 1.96 17.24
C ARG A 100 16.13 2.50 16.88
N ASP A 101 16.95 1.71 16.21
CA ASP A 101 18.31 2.12 15.89
C ASP A 101 18.34 3.34 14.98
N VAL A 102 19.36 4.17 15.19
CA VAL A 102 19.71 5.26 14.28
C VAL A 102 19.89 4.67 12.90
N ARG A 103 19.06 5.14 11.95
CA ARG A 103 19.02 4.58 10.61
C ARG A 103 19.84 5.44 9.66
N ASP A 104 20.51 4.80 8.72
CA ASP A 104 21.01 5.50 7.55
C ASP A 104 19.85 6.23 6.85
N PRO A 105 20.10 7.45 6.32
CA PRO A 105 19.11 8.19 5.56
C PRO A 105 18.42 7.32 4.52
N MET A 106 17.08 7.27 4.53
CA MET A 106 16.34 6.54 3.49
C MET A 106 16.43 7.23 2.14
N PHE A 107 16.52 8.56 2.19
CA PHE A 107 16.52 9.43 1.03
C PHE A 107 17.70 10.39 1.09
N SER A 108 18.31 10.62 -0.07
CA SER A 108 19.17 11.77 -0.31
C SER A 108 18.84 12.41 -1.66
N ARG A 109 19.38 13.61 -1.89
CA ARG A 109 19.22 14.33 -3.16
C ARG A 109 20.41 14.10 -4.07
N LEU A 110 20.16 13.93 -5.37
CA LEU A 110 21.20 13.85 -6.41
C LEU A 110 22.03 15.15 -6.52
N ASP A 111 21.42 16.30 -6.21
CA ASP A 111 22.11 17.59 -6.17
C ASP A 111 22.85 17.85 -4.85
N ASN A 112 22.94 16.85 -3.96
CA ASN A 112 23.55 16.90 -2.63
C ASN A 112 22.97 17.96 -1.68
N LYS A 113 21.81 18.54 -2.00
CA LYS A 113 21.12 19.43 -1.07
C LYS A 113 20.55 18.65 0.12
N PRO A 114 20.45 19.28 1.31
CA PRO A 114 19.79 18.66 2.44
C PRO A 114 18.33 18.36 2.09
N VAL A 115 17.84 17.19 2.52
CA VAL A 115 16.42 16.83 2.40
C VAL A 115 15.65 17.63 3.43
N LEU A 116 14.65 18.40 3.00
CA LEU A 116 13.71 19.08 3.89
C LEU A 116 12.47 18.21 4.13
N ALA A 117 11.81 18.40 5.28
CA ALA A 117 10.57 17.70 5.62
C ALA A 117 9.46 17.96 4.57
N SER A 118 9.35 19.21 4.10
CA SER A 118 8.42 19.60 3.03
C SER A 118 8.69 18.86 1.73
N ASP A 119 9.96 18.80 1.34
CA ASP A 119 10.38 18.21 0.07
C ASP A 119 10.14 16.71 0.09
N LYS A 120 10.45 16.05 1.22
CA LYS A 120 10.16 14.63 1.44
C LYS A 120 8.66 14.35 1.34
N VAL A 121 7.81 15.14 2.00
CA VAL A 121 6.35 14.94 1.96
C VAL A 121 5.78 15.15 0.55
N ALA A 122 6.20 16.21 -0.14
CA ALA A 122 5.79 16.46 -1.52
C ALA A 122 6.22 15.31 -2.43
N PHE A 123 7.47 14.87 -2.33
CA PHE A 123 7.99 13.75 -3.11
C PHE A 123 7.24 12.45 -2.84
N LEU A 124 7.03 12.08 -1.57
CA LEU A 124 6.29 10.87 -1.21
C LEU A 124 4.82 10.96 -1.63
N GLN A 125 4.20 12.13 -1.59
CA GLN A 125 2.84 12.31 -2.10
C GLN A 125 2.79 12.08 -3.61
N ALA A 126 3.71 12.67 -4.38
CA ALA A 126 3.78 12.44 -5.83
C ALA A 126 3.99 10.94 -6.13
N TRP A 127 5.02 10.35 -5.53
CA TRP A 127 5.45 9.00 -5.85
C TRP A 127 4.50 7.94 -5.29
N LEU A 128 4.21 7.98 -4.00
CA LEU A 128 3.51 6.91 -3.31
C LEU A 128 2.00 7.13 -3.25
N PHE A 129 1.48 8.36 -3.31
CA PHE A 129 0.03 8.57 -3.39
C PHE A 129 -0.44 8.39 -4.83
N PHE A 130 0.02 9.28 -5.71
CA PHE A 130 -0.41 9.28 -7.11
C PHE A 130 0.18 8.12 -7.89
N GLY A 131 1.48 7.85 -7.76
CA GLY A 131 2.12 6.74 -8.47
C GLY A 131 1.55 5.36 -8.11
N LEU A 132 1.22 5.08 -6.83
CA LEU A 132 0.55 3.82 -6.48
C LEU A 132 -0.88 3.76 -7.03
N LEU A 133 -1.64 4.85 -6.95
CA LEU A 133 -2.99 4.89 -7.49
C LEU A 133 -3.00 4.58 -8.99
N THR A 134 -2.10 5.21 -9.76
CA THR A 134 -1.95 4.95 -11.20
C THR A 134 -1.57 3.48 -11.44
N VAL A 135 -0.45 3.03 -10.88
CA VAL A 135 0.13 1.72 -11.23
C VAL A 135 -0.74 0.56 -10.77
N VAL A 136 -1.34 0.63 -9.56
CA VAL A 136 -2.23 -0.43 -9.08
C VAL A 136 -3.51 -0.47 -9.91
N SER A 137 -4.06 0.69 -10.29
CA SER A 137 -5.24 0.75 -11.14
C SER A 137 -4.97 0.13 -12.52
N ASP A 138 -3.84 0.47 -13.13
CA ASP A 138 -3.40 -0.10 -14.42
C ASP A 138 -3.20 -1.62 -14.32
N LEU A 139 -2.55 -2.11 -13.26
CA LEU A 139 -2.36 -3.54 -13.01
C LEU A 139 -3.70 -4.28 -12.91
N CYS A 140 -4.71 -3.66 -12.29
CA CYS A 140 -6.06 -4.22 -12.17
C CYS A 140 -6.91 -4.04 -13.45
N GLY A 141 -6.49 -3.23 -14.41
CA GLY A 141 -7.29 -2.82 -15.57
C GLY A 141 -8.44 -1.88 -15.21
N LEU A 142 -8.29 -1.09 -14.15
CA LEU A 142 -9.25 -0.05 -13.78
C LEU A 142 -8.86 1.25 -14.47
N GLU A 143 -9.67 1.69 -15.44
CA GLU A 143 -9.56 3.03 -16.01
C GLU A 143 -10.00 4.07 -14.96
N ILE A 144 -9.07 4.92 -14.55
CA ILE A 144 -9.29 5.98 -13.56
C ILE A 144 -8.47 7.20 -13.96
N ASP A 145 -9.10 8.37 -13.92
CA ASP A 145 -8.38 9.65 -13.94
C ASP A 145 -8.05 10.03 -12.50
N VAL A 146 -6.82 9.72 -12.07
CA VAL A 146 -6.40 9.92 -10.67
C VAL A 146 -6.44 11.40 -10.30
N ALA A 147 -6.03 12.29 -11.20
CA ALA A 147 -6.05 13.72 -10.94
C ALA A 147 -7.48 14.22 -10.76
N ALA A 148 -8.38 13.90 -11.70
CA ALA A 148 -9.77 14.33 -11.63
C ALA A 148 -10.54 13.71 -10.46
N GLU A 149 -10.16 12.51 -10.01
CA GLU A 149 -10.87 11.83 -8.92
C GLU A 149 -10.43 12.30 -7.52
N PHE A 150 -9.14 12.61 -7.34
CA PHE A 150 -8.57 12.88 -6.02
C PHE A 150 -8.28 14.34 -5.74
N ILE A 151 -8.00 15.17 -6.76
CA ILE A 151 -7.75 16.60 -6.59
C ILE A 151 -9.09 17.35 -6.60
N ILE A 152 -9.30 18.22 -5.62
CA ILE A 152 -10.51 19.04 -5.50
C ILE A 152 -10.19 20.53 -5.69
N ASP A 153 -11.22 21.32 -6.02
CA ASP A 153 -11.13 22.77 -6.24
C ASP A 153 -10.61 23.47 -4.98
N ASN A 154 -9.33 23.90 -5.00
CA ASN A 154 -8.57 24.63 -3.97
C ASN A 154 -7.14 24.09 -3.74
N GLY A 155 -6.65 23.14 -4.56
CA GLY A 155 -5.30 22.58 -4.38
C GLY A 155 -5.23 21.59 -3.20
N MET A 156 -6.36 21.02 -2.82
CA MET A 156 -6.43 19.93 -1.84
C MET A 156 -6.67 18.59 -2.53
N ILE A 157 -6.35 17.52 -1.82
CA ILE A 157 -6.59 16.13 -2.21
C ILE A 157 -7.59 15.54 -1.23
N SER A 158 -8.64 14.90 -1.75
CA SER A 158 -9.67 14.22 -0.97
C SER A 158 -9.37 12.72 -0.86
N THR A 159 -9.35 12.18 0.35
CA THR A 159 -9.20 10.74 0.57
C THR A 159 -10.52 9.98 0.42
N ALA A 160 -11.65 10.67 0.22
CA ALA A 160 -12.97 10.04 0.20
C ALA A 160 -13.09 8.90 -0.82
N LYS A 161 -12.43 9.05 -1.98
CA LYS A 161 -12.44 8.12 -3.10
C LYS A 161 -11.58 6.87 -2.89
N LEU A 162 -10.78 6.84 -1.83
CA LEU A 162 -10.12 5.60 -1.41
C LEU A 162 -11.14 4.60 -0.82
N ASN A 163 -12.23 5.07 -0.20
CA ASN A 163 -13.31 4.18 0.24
C ASN A 163 -13.98 3.53 -0.97
N GLY A 164 -14.20 2.21 -0.93
CA GLY A 164 -14.72 1.44 -2.05
C GLY A 164 -13.74 1.19 -3.20
N LEU A 165 -12.56 1.83 -3.22
CA LEU A 165 -11.51 1.55 -4.21
C LEU A 165 -11.01 0.09 -4.19
N PRO A 166 -10.88 -0.60 -3.04
CA PRO A 166 -10.50 -2.01 -3.03
C PRO A 166 -11.42 -2.89 -3.87
N LEU A 167 -12.73 -2.63 -3.79
CA LEU A 167 -13.75 -3.36 -4.53
C LEU A 167 -13.69 -2.99 -6.02
N ARG A 168 -13.52 -1.72 -6.37
CA ARG A 168 -13.38 -1.29 -7.78
C ARG A 168 -12.18 -1.94 -8.47
N TRP A 169 -11.02 -1.98 -7.81
CA TRP A 169 -9.85 -2.70 -8.31
C TRP A 169 -10.11 -4.20 -8.47
N PHE A 170 -10.78 -4.81 -7.50
CA PHE A 170 -11.13 -6.24 -7.57
C PHE A 170 -12.11 -6.53 -8.71
N GLU A 171 -13.16 -5.72 -8.87
CA GLU A 171 -14.13 -5.84 -9.97
C GLU A 171 -13.48 -5.65 -11.34
N ALA A 172 -12.53 -4.71 -11.46
CA ALA A 172 -11.74 -4.54 -12.67
C ALA A 172 -10.87 -5.79 -12.96
N ALA A 173 -10.22 -6.34 -11.94
CA ALA A 173 -9.46 -7.59 -12.07
C ALA A 173 -10.36 -8.78 -12.45
N VAL A 174 -11.60 -8.84 -11.95
CA VAL A 174 -12.58 -9.88 -12.37
C VAL A 174 -12.94 -9.71 -13.83
N LYS A 175 -13.25 -8.48 -14.28
CA LYS A 175 -13.60 -8.18 -15.68
C LYS A 175 -12.47 -8.54 -16.65
N THR A 176 -11.22 -8.34 -16.23
CA THR A 176 -10.04 -8.70 -17.02
C THR A 176 -9.59 -10.16 -16.83
N GLN A 177 -10.34 -10.97 -16.06
CA GLN A 177 -10.04 -12.38 -15.77
C GLN A 177 -8.71 -12.61 -15.03
N ARG A 178 -8.26 -11.60 -14.27
CA ARG A 178 -7.03 -11.64 -13.46
C ARG A 178 -7.30 -11.73 -11.96
N ALA A 179 -8.55 -11.78 -11.54
CA ALA A 179 -8.89 -12.00 -10.14
C ALA A 179 -8.33 -13.36 -9.67
N GLY A 180 -7.63 -13.36 -8.53
CA GLY A 180 -6.89 -14.52 -8.02
C GLY A 180 -5.56 -14.84 -8.75
N ASP A 181 -5.16 -14.06 -9.76
CA ASP A 181 -3.84 -14.22 -10.41
C ASP A 181 -2.71 -13.92 -9.41
N LYS A 182 -1.94 -14.95 -9.06
CA LYS A 182 -0.83 -14.84 -8.10
C LYS A 182 0.27 -13.89 -8.57
N THR A 183 0.52 -13.78 -9.88
CA THR A 183 1.52 -12.85 -10.42
C THR A 183 1.05 -11.41 -10.30
N LEU A 184 -0.23 -11.13 -10.60
CA LEU A 184 -0.84 -9.82 -10.34
C LEU A 184 -0.73 -9.44 -8.85
N MET A 185 -1.17 -10.34 -7.98
CA MET A 185 -1.16 -10.12 -6.54
C MET A 185 0.26 -9.87 -6.01
N GLU A 186 1.25 -10.61 -6.50
CA GLU A 186 2.67 -10.42 -6.14
C GLU A 186 3.18 -9.04 -6.52
N ASN A 187 2.88 -8.58 -7.75
CA ASN A 187 3.29 -7.27 -8.23
C ASN A 187 2.68 -6.14 -7.37
N ILE A 188 1.40 -6.24 -7.04
CA ILE A 188 0.71 -5.28 -6.18
C ILE A 188 1.27 -5.32 -4.75
N LEU A 189 1.49 -6.52 -4.20
CA LEU A 189 2.07 -6.67 -2.86
C LEU A 189 3.47 -6.08 -2.79
N ASN A 190 4.28 -6.25 -3.82
CA ASN A 190 5.63 -5.68 -3.91
C ASN A 190 5.62 -4.15 -3.89
N LEU A 191 4.68 -3.52 -4.60
CA LEU A 191 4.48 -2.06 -4.54
C LEU A 191 4.08 -1.60 -3.13
N ALA A 192 3.14 -2.30 -2.50
CA ALA A 192 2.68 -1.97 -1.16
C ALA A 192 3.77 -2.15 -0.09
N ARG A 193 4.54 -3.24 -0.17
CA ARG A 193 5.70 -3.52 0.70
C ARG A 193 6.78 -2.46 0.57
N HIS A 194 7.11 -2.09 -0.66
CA HIS A 194 8.09 -1.02 -0.90
C HIS A 194 7.60 0.32 -0.35
N SER A 195 6.33 0.66 -0.58
CA SER A 195 5.74 1.90 -0.08
C SER A 195 5.69 1.95 1.45
N PHE A 196 5.36 0.83 2.09
CA PHE A 196 5.45 0.68 3.53
C PHE A 196 6.87 0.94 4.04
N LEU A 197 7.88 0.35 3.37
CA LEU A 197 9.27 0.59 3.70
C LEU A 197 9.65 2.08 3.57
N MET A 198 9.18 2.76 2.53
CA MET A 198 9.40 4.19 2.29
C MET A 198 8.71 5.10 3.32
N LEU A 199 7.69 4.61 4.01
CA LEU A 199 6.94 5.31 5.07
C LEU A 199 7.44 4.99 6.49
N SER A 200 8.53 4.24 6.62
CA SER A 200 9.14 3.97 7.93
C SER A 200 9.82 5.23 8.47
N GLU A 201 9.63 5.52 9.76
CA GLU A 201 10.22 6.71 10.37
C GLU A 201 11.76 6.70 10.35
N GLU A 202 12.36 7.84 9.95
CA GLU A 202 13.79 8.08 10.07
C GLU A 202 14.13 8.75 11.41
N LEU A 203 15.05 8.14 12.16
CA LEU A 203 15.47 8.60 13.48
C LEU A 203 16.94 9.04 13.47
N VAL A 204 17.25 10.15 14.15
CA VAL A 204 18.64 10.61 14.41
C VAL A 204 19.20 10.09 15.74
N SER A 205 18.31 9.65 16.64
CA SER A 205 18.60 8.94 17.89
C SER A 205 17.38 8.08 18.23
N GLU A 206 17.49 7.16 19.20
CA GLU A 206 16.44 6.18 19.57
C GLU A 206 15.01 6.76 19.75
N SER A 207 14.91 8.05 20.04
CA SER A 207 13.63 8.74 20.28
C SER A 207 13.48 10.07 19.55
N THR A 208 14.46 10.46 18.72
CA THR A 208 14.41 11.76 18.02
C THR A 208 14.16 11.55 16.54
N PRO A 209 12.98 11.94 16.02
CA PRO A 209 12.72 11.88 14.60
C PRO A 209 13.64 12.84 13.86
N LYS A 210 14.11 12.41 12.69
CA LYS A 210 14.96 13.22 11.80
C LYS A 210 14.23 14.46 11.29
N PHE A 211 12.93 14.35 11.09
CA PHE A 211 12.08 15.41 10.57
C PHE A 211 11.01 15.81 11.57
N VAL A 212 10.79 17.12 11.68
CA VAL A 212 9.65 17.69 12.40
C VAL A 212 8.62 18.13 11.36
N TYR A 213 7.44 17.54 11.44
CA TYR A 213 6.35 17.78 10.50
C TYR A 213 5.30 18.71 11.10
N SER A 214 4.72 19.53 10.23
CA SER A 214 3.46 20.23 10.51
C SER A 214 2.27 19.27 10.52
N TYR A 215 1.16 19.71 11.10
CA TYR A 215 -0.08 18.93 11.12
C TYR A 215 -0.54 18.52 9.71
N ALA A 216 -0.44 19.42 8.73
CA ALA A 216 -0.82 19.14 7.34
C ALA A 216 0.10 18.09 6.67
N GLN A 217 1.41 18.15 6.95
CA GLN A 217 2.38 17.16 6.48
C GLN A 217 2.11 15.78 7.09
N CYS A 218 1.89 15.71 8.41
CA CYS A 218 1.51 14.48 9.09
C CYS A 218 0.24 13.85 8.51
N ARG A 219 -0.80 14.64 8.22
CA ARG A 219 -2.02 14.13 7.58
C ARG A 219 -1.79 13.63 6.15
N THR A 220 -0.88 14.25 5.42
CA THR A 220 -0.49 13.77 4.09
C THR A 220 0.19 12.41 4.20
N LEU A 221 1.11 12.23 5.15
CA LEU A 221 1.75 10.94 5.43
C LEU A 221 0.72 9.88 5.88
N GLN A 222 -0.26 10.27 6.69
CA GLN A 222 -1.38 9.39 7.06
C GLN A 222 -2.20 8.94 5.84
N SER A 223 -2.41 9.82 4.84
CA SER A 223 -3.13 9.45 3.62
C SER A 223 -2.41 8.39 2.79
N LEU A 224 -1.07 8.43 2.77
CA LEU A 224 -0.21 7.42 2.15
C LEU A 224 -0.33 6.08 2.88
N GLU A 225 -0.32 6.11 4.21
CA GLU A 225 -0.51 4.91 5.04
C GLU A 225 -1.87 4.26 4.77
N ILE A 226 -2.93 5.06 4.67
CA ILE A 226 -4.28 4.57 4.36
C ILE A 226 -4.30 3.92 2.97
N LEU A 227 -3.66 4.52 1.96
CA LEU A 227 -3.58 3.92 0.62
C LEU A 227 -2.90 2.54 0.65
N VAL A 228 -1.80 2.37 1.39
CA VAL A 228 -1.16 1.05 1.57
C VAL A 228 -2.13 0.04 2.20
N ARG A 229 -2.92 0.46 3.19
CA ARG A 229 -3.95 -0.39 3.81
C ARG A 229 -5.08 -0.74 2.84
N ILE A 230 -5.49 0.21 2.00
CA ILE A 230 -6.50 0.03 0.94
C ILE A 230 -6.02 -1.00 -0.10
N ILE A 231 -4.74 -0.98 -0.48
CA ILE A 231 -4.12 -2.03 -1.30
C ILE A 231 -4.17 -3.40 -0.59
N GLY A 232 -3.87 -3.45 0.71
CA GLY A 232 -4.00 -4.67 1.50
C GLY A 232 -5.42 -5.24 1.52
N LEU A 233 -6.43 -4.38 1.68
CA LEU A 233 -7.85 -4.77 1.59
C LEU A 233 -8.20 -5.33 0.21
N HIS A 234 -7.70 -4.72 -0.86
CA HIS A 234 -7.86 -5.21 -2.22
C HIS A 234 -7.29 -6.63 -2.38
N LEU A 235 -6.05 -6.87 -1.96
CA LEU A 235 -5.41 -8.18 -2.03
C LEU A 235 -6.17 -9.26 -1.25
N LEU A 236 -6.77 -8.90 -0.10
CA LEU A 236 -7.59 -9.83 0.67
C LEU A 236 -8.85 -10.30 -0.08
N LEU A 237 -9.41 -9.49 -0.98
CA LEU A 237 -10.55 -9.90 -1.80
C LEU A 237 -10.20 -11.06 -2.73
N HIS A 238 -8.99 -11.05 -3.31
CA HIS A 238 -8.51 -12.15 -4.17
C HIS A 238 -8.42 -13.46 -3.41
N THR A 239 -7.97 -13.44 -2.15
CA THR A 239 -7.82 -14.65 -1.32
C THR A 239 -9.14 -15.31 -0.94
N ARG A 240 -10.27 -14.61 -1.12
CA ARG A 240 -11.62 -15.11 -0.80
C ARG A 240 -12.35 -15.67 -2.01
N MET A 241 -11.71 -15.71 -3.18
CA MET A 241 -12.34 -16.25 -4.38
C MET A 241 -12.60 -17.75 -4.28
N PRO A 242 -13.75 -18.24 -4.79
CA PRO A 242 -14.00 -19.67 -4.91
C PRO A 242 -12.89 -20.35 -5.72
N GLY A 243 -12.32 -21.43 -5.19
CA GLY A 243 -11.25 -22.18 -5.85
C GLY A 243 -9.86 -21.56 -5.73
N PHE A 244 -9.70 -20.45 -5.00
CA PHE A 244 -8.38 -19.94 -4.65
C PHE A 244 -7.71 -20.89 -3.66
N THR A 245 -6.80 -21.74 -4.15
CA THR A 245 -6.01 -22.66 -3.33
C THR A 245 -4.59 -22.13 -3.16
N THR A 246 -4.13 -22.21 -1.92
CA THR A 246 -2.81 -21.72 -1.51
C THR A 246 -2.07 -22.91 -0.93
N THR A 247 -0.90 -23.21 -1.50
CA THR A 247 0.01 -24.15 -0.85
C THR A 247 0.71 -23.45 0.31
N GLU A 248 1.10 -24.18 1.36
CA GLU A 248 1.85 -23.62 2.50
C GLU A 248 3.11 -22.86 2.04
N ASN A 249 3.74 -23.31 0.96
CA ASN A 249 4.95 -22.71 0.38
C ASN A 249 4.70 -21.40 -0.36
N GLU A 250 3.50 -21.20 -0.93
CA GLU A 250 3.15 -19.94 -1.62
C GLU A 250 2.74 -18.84 -0.63
N GLY A 251 2.36 -19.23 0.58
CA GLY A 251 2.02 -18.33 1.69
C GLY A 251 0.89 -17.35 1.41
N TRP A 252 0.18 -17.43 0.28
CA TRP A 252 -0.91 -16.51 -0.03
C TRP A 252 -2.04 -16.72 0.98
N GLY A 253 -2.48 -15.64 1.61
CA GLY A 253 -3.46 -15.71 2.68
C GLY A 253 -3.48 -14.44 3.50
N ARG A 254 -4.41 -14.40 4.46
CA ARG A 254 -4.57 -13.25 5.35
C ARG A 254 -3.26 -12.91 6.07
N ASP A 255 -2.50 -13.90 6.52
CA ASP A 255 -1.32 -13.68 7.34
C ASP A 255 -0.15 -13.13 6.55
N ARG A 256 0.03 -13.54 5.29
CA ARG A 256 1.04 -12.93 4.42
C ARG A 256 0.73 -11.49 4.09
N ILE A 257 -0.52 -11.19 3.72
CA ILE A 257 -0.92 -9.82 3.38
C ILE A 257 -0.84 -8.96 4.63
N SER A 258 -1.44 -9.41 5.73
CA SER A 258 -1.45 -8.68 7.00
C SER A 258 -0.05 -8.56 7.58
N GLY A 259 0.81 -9.57 7.44
CA GLY A 259 2.21 -9.59 7.88
C GLY A 259 3.10 -8.67 7.06
N SER A 260 2.99 -8.74 5.73
CA SER A 260 3.72 -7.87 4.79
C SER A 260 3.36 -6.39 4.93
N LEU A 261 2.14 -6.12 5.40
CA LEU A 261 1.60 -4.78 5.60
C LEU A 261 1.33 -4.49 7.09
N ARG A 262 1.92 -5.29 8.00
CA ARG A 262 1.63 -5.17 9.44
C ARG A 262 2.32 -3.94 9.98
N PHE A 263 1.51 -2.92 10.28
CA PHE A 263 1.94 -1.72 11.00
C PHE A 263 2.25 -1.96 12.48
N ALA A 264 1.93 -3.16 13.02
CA ALA A 264 1.96 -3.42 14.46
C ALA A 264 3.37 -3.43 15.10
N ILE A 265 4.42 -3.14 14.32
CA ILE A 265 5.80 -3.25 14.78
C ILE A 265 6.56 -1.91 14.72
N ARG A 266 6.12 -0.87 14.00
CA ARG A 266 6.89 0.40 13.89
C ARG A 266 6.06 1.67 13.72
N TYR A 267 6.68 2.78 14.13
CA TYR A 267 6.26 4.16 13.88
C TYR A 267 6.30 4.45 12.38
N THR A 268 5.14 4.74 11.82
CA THR A 268 5.03 5.32 10.49
C THR A 268 5.41 6.79 10.56
N GLU A 269 6.09 7.26 9.52
CA GLU A 269 6.62 8.61 9.43
C GLU A 269 5.52 9.63 9.80
N GLY A 270 5.78 10.43 10.84
CA GLY A 270 4.91 11.52 11.26
C GLY A 270 3.64 11.12 12.03
N MET A 271 3.38 9.83 12.31
CA MET A 271 2.15 9.43 13.02
C MET A 271 2.18 9.72 14.52
N ASP A 272 3.33 9.55 15.18
CA ASP A 272 3.49 9.97 16.59
C ASP A 272 3.33 11.49 16.72
N GLN A 273 3.92 12.23 15.79
CA GLN A 273 3.78 13.68 15.70
C GLN A 273 2.32 14.08 15.45
N LEU A 274 1.60 13.37 14.57
CA LEU A 274 0.18 13.61 14.31
C LEU A 274 -0.66 13.47 15.58
N SER A 275 -0.43 12.39 16.35
CA SER A 275 -1.13 12.14 17.61
C SER A 275 -0.88 13.27 18.61
N GLY A 276 0.39 13.67 18.80
CA GLY A 276 0.76 14.78 19.67
C GLY A 276 0.14 16.11 19.25
N LEU A 277 0.17 16.42 17.95
CA LEU A 277 -0.42 17.64 17.38
C LEU A 277 -1.95 17.65 17.49
N ALA A 278 -2.61 16.52 17.25
CA ALA A 278 -4.05 16.38 17.37
C ALA A 278 -4.51 16.57 18.83
N ILE A 279 -3.81 15.97 19.79
CA ILE A 279 -4.08 16.17 21.22
C ILE A 279 -3.87 17.63 21.61
N ALA A 280 -2.80 18.26 21.15
CA ALA A 280 -2.53 19.67 21.41
C ALA A 280 -3.64 20.57 20.85
N GLU A 281 -4.16 20.25 19.66
CA GLU A 281 -5.25 20.99 19.04
C GLU A 281 -6.59 20.79 19.77
N LEU A 282 -6.93 19.55 20.13
CA LEU A 282 -8.13 19.26 20.95
C LEU A 282 -8.09 20.02 22.27
N ARG A 283 -6.95 20.02 22.97
CA ARG A 283 -6.78 20.77 24.23
C ARG A 283 -6.97 22.27 24.08
N LYS A 284 -6.68 22.85 22.91
CA LYS A 284 -6.94 24.28 22.64
C LYS A 284 -8.42 24.55 22.42
N GLN A 285 -9.18 23.56 21.97
CA GLN A 285 -10.61 23.69 21.64
C GLN A 285 -11.54 23.51 22.85
N GLY A 286 -11.03 22.97 23.98
CA GLY A 286 -11.77 22.76 25.22
C GLY A 286 -12.26 21.32 25.36
#